data_AF-A0A961Z5U6-F1
#
_entry.id   AF-A0A961Z5U6-F1
#
_cell.length_a   1.000
_cell.length_b   1.000
_cell.length_c   1.000
_cell.angle_alpha   90.00
_cell.angle_beta   90.00
_cell.angle_gamma   90.00
#
_symmetry.space_group_name_H-M   'P 1'
#
loop_
_entity.id
_entity.type
_entity.pdbx_description
1 polymer ?
#
loop_
_entity_poly.entity_id
_entity_poly.type
_entity_poly.pdbx_seq_one_letter_code
_entity_poly.pdbx_strand_id
1 'polypeptide(L)'
;MLDLAQKRIIGPVIRLHPEDNTVVARETIERGTDIPSEGITTRDKIPAGNKIAARKIAKGEPVLKYKVVVGFAAHDIEPGTWMHNHNTEFREFDRDYAHATEFRPVAPVPEAERATFQGIVRADGRVGTRNYIGICSTVNCSATVVRKVAEHFTPERLAAYPNVDGVVAFSHQLGCGMEMSGEPMHLLRRTIGGYATHANVAATLIV
;
A
#
# COMPACT_ATOMS: atom_id res chain seq x y z
N MET A 1 2.55 -17.61 -9.94
CA MET A 1 2.97 -17.67 -8.52
C MET A 1 4.42 -17.17 -8.51
N LEU A 2 4.72 -16.06 -7.82
CA LEU A 2 6.10 -15.57 -7.75
C LEU A 2 6.92 -16.66 -7.04
N ASP A 3 7.82 -17.31 -7.77
CA ASP A 3 8.74 -18.27 -7.19
C ASP A 3 9.74 -17.51 -6.31
N LEU A 4 9.52 -17.57 -5.00
CA LEU A 4 10.38 -16.93 -4.01
C LEU A 4 11.58 -17.82 -3.65
N ALA A 5 11.68 -19.06 -4.16
CA ALA A 5 12.78 -19.97 -3.86
C ALA A 5 14.14 -19.46 -4.36
N GLN A 6 14.14 -18.55 -5.34
CA GLN A 6 15.36 -17.90 -5.85
C GLN A 6 15.78 -16.66 -5.03
N LYS A 7 14.95 -16.16 -4.10
CA LYS A 7 15.34 -15.02 -3.27
C LYS A 7 16.30 -15.46 -2.18
N ARG A 8 17.59 -15.41 -2.48
CA ARG A 8 18.64 -15.51 -1.45
C ARG A 8 18.51 -14.33 -0.49
N ILE A 9 18.19 -14.63 0.76
CA ILE A 9 18.37 -13.72 1.89
C ILE A 9 19.88 -13.58 2.08
N ILE A 10 20.46 -12.53 1.52
CA ILE A 10 21.87 -12.20 1.76
C ILE A 10 21.94 -11.50 3.12
N GLY A 11 22.51 -12.19 4.11
CA GLY A 11 22.88 -11.64 5.41
C GLY A 11 21.74 -11.39 6.41
N PRO A 12 22.09 -11.14 7.69
CA PRO A 12 21.14 -10.94 8.78
C PRO A 12 20.56 -9.51 8.82
N VAL A 13 21.04 -8.61 7.97
CA VAL A 13 20.62 -7.20 7.89
C VAL A 13 20.25 -6.79 6.47
N ILE A 14 19.53 -5.67 6.35
CA ILE A 14 19.27 -4.99 5.08
C ILE A 14 19.57 -3.49 5.21
N ARG A 15 20.31 -2.99 4.22
CA ARG A 15 20.52 -1.57 3.97
C ARG A 15 19.57 -1.12 2.87
N LEU A 16 18.76 -0.10 3.15
CA LEU A 16 17.69 0.33 2.25
C LEU A 16 18.18 1.40 1.26
N HIS A 17 19.11 2.23 1.69
CA HIS A 17 19.83 3.17 0.83
C HIS A 17 21.34 3.16 1.14
N PRO A 18 22.23 3.31 0.14
CA PRO A 18 23.68 3.36 0.37
C PRO A 18 24.12 4.43 1.38
N GLU A 19 23.42 5.57 1.41
CA GLU A 19 23.71 6.69 2.31
C GLU A 19 23.05 6.59 3.70
N ASP A 20 22.34 5.50 3.99
CA ASP A 20 21.81 5.30 5.35
C ASP A 20 22.96 5.21 6.36
N ASN A 21 22.78 5.71 7.59
CA ASN A 21 23.70 5.43 8.69
C ASN A 21 23.16 4.32 9.62
N THR A 22 22.09 3.66 9.19
CA THR A 22 21.47 2.53 9.86
C THR A 22 21.25 1.36 8.92
N VAL A 23 21.17 0.16 9.49
CA VAL A 23 20.65 -1.04 8.82
C VAL A 23 19.51 -1.63 9.63
N VAL A 24 18.68 -2.47 9.01
CA VAL A 24 17.56 -3.13 9.66
C VAL A 24 17.85 -4.62 9.82
N ALA A 25 17.70 -5.14 11.03
CA ALA A 25 17.81 -6.57 11.30
C ALA A 25 16.66 -7.34 10.61
N ARG A 26 17.00 -8.39 9.87
CA ARG A 26 16.02 -9.26 9.17
C ARG A 26 15.56 -10.41 10.05
N GLU A 27 16.35 -10.73 11.05
CA GLU A 27 16.12 -11.74 12.07
C GLU A 27 16.61 -11.21 13.43
N THR A 28 16.41 -11.97 14.49
CA THR A 28 17.01 -11.63 15.79
C THR A 28 18.50 -11.91 15.72
N ILE A 29 19.32 -10.91 16.02
CA ILE A 29 20.78 -11.00 16.00
C ILE A 29 21.29 -10.95 17.44
N GLU A 30 22.09 -11.93 17.84
CA GLU A 30 22.68 -11.97 19.18
C GLU A 30 23.79 -10.93 19.32
N ARG A 31 24.09 -10.55 20.57
CA ARG A 31 25.23 -9.67 20.89
C ARG A 31 26.54 -10.32 20.44
N GLY A 32 27.46 -9.54 19.88
CA GLY A 32 28.77 -10.02 19.44
C GLY A 32 28.76 -10.70 18.08
N THR A 33 27.66 -10.60 17.33
CA THR A 33 27.56 -11.16 15.98
C THR A 33 28.24 -10.22 14.99
N ASP A 34 29.15 -10.76 14.18
CA ASP A 34 29.77 -10.01 13.10
C ASP A 34 28.80 -9.84 11.92
N ILE A 35 28.77 -8.64 11.35
CA ILE A 35 28.01 -8.28 10.15
C ILE A 35 29.01 -7.80 9.09
N PRO A 36 29.64 -8.73 8.33
CA PRO A 36 30.72 -8.39 7.40
C PRO A 36 30.29 -7.42 6.29
N SER A 37 29.03 -7.47 5.85
CA SER A 37 28.50 -6.56 4.82
C SER A 37 28.52 -5.10 5.23
N GLU A 38 28.59 -4.82 6.54
CA GLU A 38 28.61 -3.47 7.11
C GLU A 38 29.92 -3.17 7.85
N GLY A 39 30.80 -4.16 8.03
CA GLY A 39 32.05 -3.99 8.76
C GLY A 39 31.85 -3.69 10.25
N ILE A 40 30.78 -4.21 10.87
CA ILE A 40 30.44 -3.97 12.28
C ILE A 40 30.23 -5.28 13.05
N THR A 41 30.36 -5.23 14.36
CA THR A 41 29.97 -6.30 15.30
C THR A 41 28.85 -5.78 16.19
N THR A 42 27.78 -6.56 16.39
CA THR A 42 26.64 -6.12 17.21
C THR A 42 27.04 -5.94 18.67
N ARG A 43 26.54 -4.86 19.26
CA ARG A 43 26.80 -4.51 20.67
C ARG A 43 25.69 -4.95 21.60
N ASP A 44 24.55 -5.37 21.06
CA ASP A 44 23.35 -5.76 21.80
C ASP A 44 22.70 -6.95 21.12
N LYS A 45 21.78 -7.60 21.83
CA LYS A 45 20.79 -8.47 21.18
C LYS A 45 19.77 -7.59 20.48
N ILE A 46 19.64 -7.74 19.16
CA ILE A 46 18.78 -6.90 18.32
C ILE A 46 17.62 -7.76 17.79
N PRO A 47 16.36 -7.47 18.16
CA PRO A 47 15.22 -8.19 17.61
C PRO A 47 15.01 -7.90 16.11
N ALA A 48 14.43 -8.84 15.37
CA ALA A 48 14.06 -8.63 13.97
C ALA A 48 13.25 -7.34 13.76
N GLY A 49 13.49 -6.64 12.64
CA GLY A 49 12.86 -5.38 12.27
C GLY A 49 13.44 -4.13 12.94
N ASN A 50 14.36 -4.29 13.90
CA ASN A 50 14.98 -3.17 14.60
C ASN A 50 16.18 -2.59 13.83
N LYS A 51 16.52 -1.35 14.17
CA LYS A 51 17.62 -0.60 13.56
C LYS A 51 18.93 -0.90 14.28
N ILE A 52 20.02 -0.94 13.54
CA ILE A 52 21.39 -1.06 14.04
C ILE A 52 22.17 0.12 13.47
N ALA A 53 22.98 0.78 14.29
CA ALA A 53 23.88 1.83 13.81
C ALA A 53 24.96 1.21 12.91
N ALA A 54 25.06 1.66 11.67
CA ALA A 54 26.05 1.15 10.72
C ALA A 54 27.39 1.88 10.79
N ARG A 55 27.39 3.05 11.43
CA ARG A 55 28.58 3.83 11.77
C ARG A 55 28.35 4.53 13.10
N LYS A 56 29.37 5.22 13.61
CA LYS A 56 29.20 6.11 14.75
C LYS A 56 28.25 7.25 14.35
N ILE A 57 27.27 7.53 15.21
CA ILE A 57 26.32 8.62 15.09
C ILE A 57 26.45 9.46 16.37
N ALA A 58 26.97 10.68 16.24
CA ALA A 58 27.18 11.55 17.40
C ALA A 58 25.83 12.05 17.96
N LYS A 59 25.80 12.42 19.25
CA LYS A 59 24.62 13.03 19.86
C LYS A 59 24.12 14.21 19.01
N GLY A 60 22.81 14.22 18.73
CA GLY A 60 22.13 15.24 17.94
C GLY A 60 22.32 15.11 16.43
N GLU A 61 23.12 14.15 15.96
CA GLU A 61 23.29 13.86 14.53
C GLU A 61 22.04 13.17 13.95
N PRO A 62 21.66 13.45 12.70
CA PRO A 62 20.54 12.79 12.05
C PRO A 62 20.70 11.28 11.93
N VAL A 63 19.63 10.54 12.25
CA VAL A 63 19.48 9.12 11.94
C VAL A 63 18.85 9.02 10.55
N LEU A 64 19.55 8.36 9.63
CA LEU A 64 19.17 8.22 8.23
C LEU A 64 18.68 6.81 7.93
N LYS A 65 17.47 6.74 7.34
CA LYS A 65 16.88 5.53 6.77
C LYS A 65 16.13 5.93 5.48
N TYR A 66 16.35 5.19 4.39
CA TYR A 66 15.90 5.59 3.04
C TYR A 66 16.48 6.94 2.58
N LYS A 67 17.70 7.31 3.01
CA LYS A 67 18.29 8.65 2.80
C LYS A 67 17.45 9.79 3.41
N VAL A 68 16.55 9.49 4.34
CA VAL A 68 15.70 10.48 4.99
C VAL A 68 16.00 10.52 6.47
N VAL A 69 15.99 11.73 7.04
CA VAL A 69 16.09 11.93 8.49
C VAL A 69 14.84 11.37 9.16
N VAL A 70 15.00 10.29 9.91
CA VAL A 70 13.92 9.61 10.65
C VAL A 70 13.96 9.88 12.15
N GLY A 71 14.91 10.68 12.61
CA GLY A 71 15.12 11.03 14.02
C GLY A 71 16.55 11.52 14.22
N PHE A 72 16.93 11.71 15.48
CA PHE A 72 18.26 12.14 15.88
C PHE A 72 18.78 11.26 17.01
N ALA A 73 20.09 11.13 17.13
CA ALA A 73 20.69 10.38 18.22
C ALA A 73 20.56 11.16 19.55
N ALA A 74 19.99 10.55 20.58
CA ALA A 74 19.81 11.18 21.89
C ALA A 74 21.13 11.27 22.70
N HIS A 75 22.08 10.40 22.37
CA HIS A 75 23.46 10.37 22.86
C HIS A 75 24.36 9.81 21.76
N ASP A 76 25.68 9.72 22.00
CA ASP A 76 26.57 9.06 21.04
C ASP A 76 26.18 7.58 20.87
N ILE A 77 26.07 7.13 19.62
CA ILE A 77 25.71 5.76 19.26
C ILE A 77 26.88 5.15 18.49
N GLU A 78 27.47 4.10 19.04
CA GLU A 78 28.58 3.38 18.40
C GLU A 78 28.06 2.41 17.32
N PRO A 79 28.88 2.08 16.30
CA PRO A 79 28.52 1.08 15.31
C PRO A 79 28.13 -0.25 15.97
N GLY A 80 27.10 -0.91 15.44
CA GLY A 80 26.58 -2.18 15.97
C GLY A 80 25.61 -2.04 17.15
N THR A 81 25.36 -0.85 17.67
CA THR A 81 24.37 -0.62 18.74
C THR A 81 22.94 -0.76 18.23
N TRP A 82 22.08 -1.39 19.04
CA TRP A 82 20.64 -1.44 18.79
C TRP A 82 20.01 -0.05 18.91
N MET A 83 19.35 0.43 17.86
CA MET A 83 18.70 1.73 17.83
C MET A 83 17.18 1.63 18.02
N HIS A 84 16.67 2.29 19.07
CA HIS A 84 15.25 2.37 19.41
C HIS A 84 14.96 3.66 20.18
N ASN A 85 13.71 3.85 20.62
CA ASN A 85 13.24 5.04 21.37
C ASN A 85 14.08 5.41 22.61
N HIS A 86 14.90 4.49 23.14
CA HIS A 86 15.77 4.79 24.28
C HIS A 86 17.03 5.58 23.91
N ASN A 87 17.45 5.55 22.65
CA ASN A 87 18.67 6.22 22.15
C ASN A 87 18.45 7.06 20.88
N THR A 88 17.22 7.09 20.36
CA THR A 88 16.81 7.99 19.29
C THR A 88 15.66 8.86 19.76
N GLU A 89 15.69 10.13 19.38
CA GLU A 89 14.64 11.11 19.68
C GLU A 89 14.07 11.74 18.41
N PHE A 90 12.83 12.21 18.52
CA PHE A 90 12.19 13.05 17.52
C PHE A 90 12.24 14.49 18.01
N ARG A 91 12.63 15.40 17.12
CA ARG A 91 12.53 16.83 17.34
C ARG A 91 12.02 17.50 16.08
N GLU A 92 11.40 18.65 16.25
CA GLU A 92 11.13 19.54 15.14
C GLU A 92 12.45 20.05 14.58
N PHE A 93 12.58 20.01 13.27
CA PHE A 93 13.74 20.52 12.56
C PHE A 93 13.27 21.07 11.23
N ASP A 94 13.95 22.13 10.79
CA ASP A 94 13.63 22.72 9.50
C ASP A 94 14.00 21.75 8.39
N ARG A 95 13.07 21.55 7.46
CA ARG A 95 13.27 20.72 6.28
C ARG A 95 13.35 21.68 5.12
N ASP A 96 14.52 21.73 4.48
CA ASP A 96 14.63 22.45 3.22
C ASP A 96 13.54 21.95 2.26
N TYR A 97 12.68 22.87 1.82
CA TYR A 97 11.47 22.57 1.06
C TYR A 97 11.87 22.27 -0.40
N ALA A 98 12.41 21.07 -0.60
CA ALA A 98 12.95 20.61 -1.88
C ALA A 98 12.07 19.49 -2.48
N HIS A 99 10.75 19.70 -2.50
CA HIS A 99 9.79 18.71 -2.96
C HIS A 99 10.11 18.22 -4.38
N ALA A 100 10.22 16.89 -4.53
CA ALA A 100 10.46 16.22 -5.81
C ALA A 100 11.76 16.62 -6.55
N THR A 101 12.74 17.23 -5.86
CA THR A 101 14.04 17.58 -6.49
C THR A 101 14.86 16.36 -6.93
N GLU A 102 14.71 15.23 -6.24
CA GLU A 102 15.30 13.94 -6.64
C GLU A 102 14.37 13.09 -7.53
N PHE A 103 13.30 13.68 -8.08
CA PHE A 103 12.39 12.94 -8.97
C PHE A 103 13.16 12.43 -10.19
N ARG A 104 13.10 11.12 -10.37
CA ARG A 104 13.58 10.45 -11.58
C ARG A 104 12.37 9.86 -12.30
N PRO A 105 12.04 10.31 -13.51
CA PRO A 105 11.01 9.69 -14.31
C PRO A 105 11.32 8.19 -14.46
N VAL A 106 10.37 7.34 -14.07
CA VAL A 106 10.49 5.91 -14.34
C VAL A 106 10.23 5.72 -15.83
N ALA A 107 11.26 5.25 -16.55
CA ALA A 107 11.08 4.86 -17.94
C ALA A 107 10.16 3.62 -17.97
N PRO A 108 9.05 3.66 -18.72
CA PRO A 108 8.23 2.46 -18.89
C PRO A 108 9.07 1.39 -19.60
N VAL A 109 8.84 0.13 -19.23
CA VAL A 109 9.44 -0.99 -19.97
C VAL A 109 9.05 -0.91 -21.46
N PRO A 110 9.94 -1.32 -22.38
CA PRO A 110 9.64 -1.36 -23.81
C PRO A 110 8.31 -2.04 -24.09
N GLU A 111 7.57 -1.59 -25.10
CA GLU A 111 6.22 -2.12 -25.38
C GLU A 111 6.20 -3.64 -25.56
N ALA A 112 7.23 -4.19 -26.20
CA ALA A 112 7.42 -5.63 -26.39
C ALA A 112 7.61 -6.42 -25.08
N GLU A 113 7.99 -5.77 -23.99
CA GLU A 113 8.20 -6.37 -22.67
C GLU A 113 7.03 -6.09 -21.71
N ARG A 114 6.04 -5.29 -22.12
CA ARG A 114 4.87 -4.98 -21.29
C ARG A 114 4.01 -6.24 -21.14
N ALA A 115 3.80 -6.64 -19.90
CA ALA A 115 2.90 -7.74 -19.60
C ALA A 115 1.47 -7.42 -20.06
N THR A 116 0.86 -8.37 -20.77
CA THR A 116 -0.54 -8.31 -21.18
C THR A 116 -1.39 -9.24 -20.33
N PHE A 117 -2.69 -8.97 -20.24
CA PHE A 117 -3.66 -9.88 -19.64
C PHE A 117 -4.93 -9.97 -20.50
N GLN A 118 -5.65 -11.08 -20.39
CA GLN A 118 -6.94 -11.25 -21.05
C GLN A 118 -8.01 -10.47 -20.28
N GLY A 119 -8.34 -9.28 -20.76
CA GLY A 119 -9.33 -8.38 -20.15
C GLY A 119 -10.57 -8.18 -21.00
N ILE A 120 -11.64 -7.68 -20.38
CA ILE A 120 -12.91 -7.38 -21.04
C ILE A 120 -12.92 -5.92 -21.46
N VAL A 121 -12.70 -5.66 -22.75
CA VAL A 121 -12.68 -4.29 -23.30
C VAL A 121 -14.11 -3.74 -23.34
N ARG A 122 -14.32 -2.59 -22.71
CA ARG A 122 -15.60 -1.87 -22.68
C ARG A 122 -15.70 -0.90 -23.86
N ALA A 123 -16.91 -0.47 -24.19
CA ALA A 123 -17.16 0.44 -25.31
C ALA A 123 -16.43 1.80 -25.17
N ASP A 124 -16.09 2.20 -23.95
CA ASP A 124 -15.33 3.42 -23.66
C ASP A 124 -13.80 3.21 -23.63
N GLY A 125 -13.33 2.02 -24.00
CA GLY A 125 -11.91 1.66 -24.05
C GLY A 125 -11.30 1.22 -22.72
N ARG A 126 -12.02 1.33 -21.59
CA ARG A 126 -11.54 0.79 -20.31
C ARG A 126 -11.62 -0.73 -20.30
N VAL A 127 -10.80 -1.38 -19.47
CA VAL A 127 -10.68 -2.85 -19.44
C VAL A 127 -11.04 -3.39 -18.07
N GLY A 128 -12.03 -4.28 -18.04
CA GLY A 128 -12.42 -5.02 -16.84
C GLY A 128 -11.62 -6.31 -16.67
N THR A 129 -11.39 -6.70 -15.43
CA THR A 129 -10.87 -8.02 -15.03
C THR A 129 -11.99 -8.99 -14.62
N ARG A 130 -13.22 -8.48 -14.45
CA ARG A 130 -14.43 -9.22 -14.11
C ARG A 130 -15.64 -8.64 -14.85
N ASN A 131 -16.72 -9.41 -14.91
CA ASN A 131 -17.95 -9.10 -15.60
C ASN A 131 -19.15 -9.20 -14.64
N TYR A 132 -19.32 -8.18 -13.81
CA TYR A 132 -20.43 -8.09 -12.86
C TYR A 132 -21.59 -7.26 -13.41
N ILE A 133 -22.78 -7.54 -12.88
CA ILE A 133 -23.93 -6.63 -12.95
C ILE A 133 -24.08 -5.93 -11.60
N GLY A 134 -24.09 -4.59 -11.61
CA GLY A 134 -24.28 -3.78 -10.41
C GLY A 134 -25.75 -3.42 -10.18
N ILE A 135 -26.22 -3.51 -8.94
CA ILE A 135 -27.54 -3.01 -8.54
C ILE A 135 -27.32 -1.88 -7.52
N CYS A 136 -27.53 -0.64 -7.95
CA CYS A 136 -27.23 0.55 -7.15
C CYS A 136 -28.49 1.10 -6.50
N SER A 137 -28.43 1.34 -5.18
CA SER A 137 -29.46 2.09 -4.48
C SER A 137 -29.28 3.59 -4.73
N THR A 138 -30.33 4.34 -5.03
CA THR A 138 -30.25 5.83 -5.02
C THR A 138 -30.44 6.42 -3.63
N VAL A 139 -31.14 5.69 -2.76
CA VAL A 139 -31.54 6.13 -1.42
C VAL A 139 -31.59 4.94 -0.46
N ASN A 140 -31.45 5.19 0.85
CA ASN A 140 -31.53 4.15 1.87
C ASN A 140 -32.77 3.24 1.77
N CYS A 141 -33.94 3.80 1.40
CA CYS A 141 -35.17 3.01 1.27
C CYS A 141 -35.08 1.87 0.23
N SER A 142 -34.23 2.02 -0.79
CA SER A 142 -34.00 1.01 -1.83
C SER A 142 -32.91 -0.01 -1.45
N ALA A 143 -32.18 0.21 -0.36
CA ALA A 143 -31.03 -0.62 0.04
C ALA A 143 -31.40 -2.10 0.24
N THR A 144 -32.55 -2.37 0.85
CA THR A 144 -33.04 -3.75 1.05
C THR A 144 -33.42 -4.40 -0.29
N VAL A 145 -34.03 -3.63 -1.19
CA VAL A 145 -34.45 -4.14 -2.51
C VAL A 145 -33.23 -4.54 -3.33
N VAL A 146 -32.22 -3.67 -3.44
CA VAL A 146 -31.03 -3.98 -4.23
C VAL A 146 -30.26 -5.19 -3.69
N ARG A 147 -30.21 -5.36 -2.37
CA ARG A 147 -29.64 -6.57 -1.73
C ARG A 147 -30.43 -7.81 -2.10
N LYS A 148 -31.75 -7.78 -2.01
CA LYS A 148 -32.61 -8.90 -2.36
C LYS A 148 -32.52 -9.27 -3.84
N VAL A 149 -32.37 -8.30 -4.73
CA VAL A 149 -32.12 -8.55 -6.15
C VAL A 149 -30.77 -9.26 -6.34
N ALA A 150 -29.69 -8.79 -5.71
CA ALA A 150 -28.39 -9.46 -5.83
C ALA A 150 -28.41 -10.88 -5.23
N GLU A 151 -29.00 -11.06 -4.04
CA GLU A 151 -29.18 -12.37 -3.37
C GLU A 151 -29.99 -13.37 -4.19
N HIS A 152 -30.87 -12.89 -5.08
CA HIS A 152 -31.63 -13.74 -5.97
C HIS A 152 -30.73 -14.50 -6.96
N PHE A 153 -29.58 -13.95 -7.34
CA PHE A 153 -28.65 -14.56 -8.30
C PHE A 153 -27.59 -15.39 -7.58
N THR A 154 -28.02 -16.52 -7.03
CA THR A 154 -27.13 -17.53 -6.42
C THR A 154 -26.23 -18.19 -7.48
N PRO A 155 -25.14 -18.87 -7.10
CA PRO A 155 -24.27 -19.58 -8.04
C PRO A 155 -25.03 -20.54 -8.97
N GLU A 156 -26.06 -21.23 -8.47
CA GLU A 156 -26.87 -22.16 -9.26
C GLU A 156 -27.67 -21.45 -10.36
N ARG A 157 -28.20 -20.25 -10.06
CA ARG A 157 -28.92 -19.43 -11.03
C ARG A 157 -27.99 -18.76 -12.02
N LEU A 158 -26.80 -18.38 -11.57
CA LEU A 158 -25.74 -17.82 -12.43
C LEU A 158 -25.12 -18.86 -13.35
N ALA A 159 -25.28 -20.16 -13.09
CA ALA A 159 -24.78 -21.22 -13.98
C ALA A 159 -25.36 -21.13 -15.41
N ALA A 160 -26.54 -20.53 -15.58
CA ALA A 160 -27.11 -20.24 -16.91
C ALA A 160 -26.44 -19.07 -17.65
N TYR A 161 -25.58 -18.30 -16.97
CA TYR A 161 -24.90 -17.11 -17.46
C TYR A 161 -23.39 -17.21 -17.24
N PRO A 162 -22.69 -18.13 -17.93
CA PRO A 162 -21.28 -18.46 -17.66
C PRO A 162 -20.30 -17.29 -17.84
N ASN A 163 -20.70 -16.24 -18.55
CA ASN A 163 -19.90 -15.04 -18.78
C ASN A 163 -20.12 -13.95 -17.71
N VAL A 164 -20.98 -14.17 -16.71
CA VAL A 164 -21.29 -13.23 -15.64
C VAL A 164 -20.66 -13.72 -14.35
N ASP A 165 -19.71 -12.95 -13.82
CA ASP A 165 -19.02 -13.30 -12.57
C ASP A 165 -19.91 -13.12 -11.33
N GLY A 166 -20.97 -12.32 -11.45
CA GLY A 166 -22.00 -12.20 -10.43
C GLY A 166 -22.86 -10.96 -10.54
N VAL A 167 -23.81 -10.87 -9.61
CA VAL A 167 -24.66 -9.68 -9.40
C VAL A 167 -24.35 -9.11 -8.02
N VAL A 168 -24.02 -7.82 -7.94
CA VAL A 168 -23.57 -7.18 -6.70
C VAL A 168 -24.43 -5.97 -6.36
N ALA A 169 -24.81 -5.87 -5.09
CA ALA A 169 -25.57 -4.73 -4.59
C ALA A 169 -24.63 -3.63 -4.06
N PHE A 170 -24.76 -2.43 -4.63
CA PHE A 170 -24.12 -1.21 -4.13
C PHE A 170 -25.15 -0.40 -3.35
N SER A 171 -25.32 -0.73 -2.07
CA SER A 171 -26.25 -0.06 -1.16
C SER A 171 -25.57 0.97 -0.26
N HIS A 172 -26.29 2.02 0.12
CA HIS A 172 -25.86 3.00 1.12
C HIS A 172 -26.99 3.38 2.08
N GLN A 173 -26.63 3.90 3.26
CA GLN A 173 -27.59 4.39 4.27
C GLN A 173 -27.90 5.89 4.14
N LEU A 174 -27.22 6.57 3.21
CA LEU A 174 -27.40 7.99 2.92
C LEU A 174 -28.57 8.22 1.93
N GLY A 175 -28.85 9.47 1.55
CA GLY A 175 -29.93 9.82 0.62
C GLY A 175 -30.90 10.85 1.20
N CYS A 176 -32.21 10.63 1.11
CA CYS A 176 -33.27 11.64 1.39
C CYS A 176 -33.16 12.42 2.72
N GLY A 177 -32.40 11.94 3.71
CA GLY A 177 -32.19 12.62 4.99
C GLY A 177 -30.82 13.30 5.16
N MET A 178 -30.01 13.39 4.10
CA MET A 178 -28.71 14.07 4.14
C MET A 178 -28.80 15.48 3.53
N GLU A 179 -27.81 16.32 3.82
CA GLU A 179 -27.63 17.60 3.12
C GLU A 179 -27.61 17.33 1.61
N MET A 180 -28.57 17.90 0.86
CA MET A 180 -28.81 17.59 -0.56
C MET A 180 -27.92 18.38 -1.52
N SER A 181 -27.05 19.25 -0.98
CA SER A 181 -26.12 20.08 -1.74
C SER A 181 -24.67 19.96 -1.23
N GLY A 182 -23.73 20.60 -1.92
CA GLY A 182 -22.34 20.70 -1.48
C GLY A 182 -21.57 19.38 -1.46
N GLU A 183 -20.44 19.38 -0.74
CA GLU A 183 -19.47 18.27 -0.76
C GLU A 183 -20.04 16.92 -0.31
N PRO A 184 -20.89 16.80 0.72
CA PRO A 184 -21.45 15.51 1.12
C PRO A 184 -22.19 14.79 -0.03
N MET A 185 -22.97 15.54 -0.82
CA MET A 185 -23.66 14.97 -1.98
C MET A 185 -22.77 14.74 -3.17
N HIS A 186 -21.78 15.61 -3.39
CA HIS A 186 -20.78 15.39 -4.43
C HIS A 186 -19.99 14.11 -4.16
N LEU A 187 -19.61 13.84 -2.90
CA LEU A 187 -18.94 12.62 -2.49
C LEU A 187 -19.82 11.39 -2.74
N LEU A 188 -21.10 11.43 -2.33
CA LEU A 188 -22.03 10.32 -2.56
C LEU A 188 -22.20 10.02 -4.06
N ARG A 189 -22.45 11.05 -4.87
CA ARG A 189 -22.62 10.93 -6.33
C ARG A 189 -21.35 10.39 -7.00
N ARG A 190 -20.17 10.92 -6.63
CA ARG A 190 -18.88 10.45 -7.17
C ARG A 190 -18.63 8.99 -6.79
N THR A 191 -18.99 8.59 -5.57
CA THR A 191 -18.81 7.21 -5.10
C THR A 191 -19.74 6.24 -5.82
N ILE A 192 -21.06 6.50 -5.84
CA ILE A 192 -22.02 5.61 -6.51
C ILE A 192 -21.83 5.62 -8.03
N GLY A 193 -21.56 6.78 -8.63
CA GLY A 193 -21.20 6.90 -10.03
C GLY A 193 -19.92 6.13 -10.38
N GLY A 194 -18.92 6.17 -9.50
CA GLY A 194 -17.69 5.39 -9.63
C GLY A 194 -17.94 3.88 -9.65
N TYR A 195 -18.79 3.37 -8.75
CA TYR A 195 -19.21 1.95 -8.79
C TYR A 195 -20.01 1.62 -10.05
N ALA A 196 -21.02 2.43 -10.37
CA ALA A 196 -21.92 2.19 -11.50
C ALA A 196 -21.21 2.19 -12.86
N THR A 197 -20.10 2.93 -12.96
CA THR A 197 -19.31 3.05 -14.19
C THR A 197 -17.99 2.29 -14.12
N HIS A 198 -17.72 1.50 -13.08
CA HIS A 198 -16.45 0.77 -12.96
C HIS A 198 -16.28 -0.24 -14.11
N ALA A 199 -15.07 -0.43 -14.64
CA ALA A 199 -14.83 -1.31 -15.80
C ALA A 199 -15.18 -2.80 -15.54
N ASN A 200 -15.25 -3.22 -14.27
CA ASN A 200 -15.73 -4.56 -13.90
C ASN A 200 -17.26 -4.69 -13.87
N VAL A 201 -17.99 -3.57 -13.95
CA VAL A 201 -19.45 -3.54 -13.96
C VAL A 201 -19.89 -3.36 -15.40
N ALA A 202 -20.39 -4.44 -16.00
CA ALA A 202 -20.80 -4.48 -17.40
C ALA A 202 -22.08 -3.67 -17.63
N ALA A 203 -22.99 -3.73 -16.65
CA ALA A 203 -24.22 -2.98 -16.63
C ALA A 203 -24.62 -2.67 -15.19
N THR A 204 -25.33 -1.57 -15.01
CA THR A 204 -25.86 -1.14 -13.72
C THR A 204 -27.37 -0.97 -13.80
N LEU A 205 -28.09 -1.59 -12.87
CA LEU A 205 -29.48 -1.28 -12.59
C LEU A 205 -29.53 -0.27 -11.43
N ILE A 206 -30.26 0.83 -11.63
CA ILE A 206 -30.48 1.85 -10.60
C ILE A 206 -31.88 1.65 -10.05
N VAL A 207 -31.99 1.59 -8.72
CA VAL A 207 -33.22 1.34 -7.96
C VAL A 207 -33.45 2.45 -6.95
#